data_AF-A0A151BRZ5-F1
#
_entry.id   AF-A0A151BRZ5-F1
#
_cell.length_a   1.000
_cell.length_b   1.000
_cell.length_c   1.000
_cell.angle_alpha   90.00
_cell.angle_beta   90.00
_cell.angle_gamma   90.00
#
_symmetry.space_group_name_H-M   'P 1'
#
loop_
_entity.id
_entity.type
_entity.pdbx_description
1 polymer ?
#
loop_
_entity_poly.entity_id
_entity_poly.type
_entity_poly.pdbx_seq_one_letter_code
_entity_poly.pdbx_strand_id
1 'polypeptide(L)'
;MSTRVSEELLREAVRFHGHLGPFLALGLKAGLYAVEVLGRDPFKIKAVVGTEPRPPRSCFVDGIQITTGCTMGKRNITLEEGEGLSVLFSKEELRLLLKVKDDVLKEAEDATEENMEEVALSLLKRSVQSLFEVELITSRRTT
;
A
#
# COMPACT_ATOMS: atom_id res chain seq x y z
N MET A 1 16.70 2.40 3.09
CA MET A 1 15.90 3.58 3.49
C MET A 1 14.68 3.07 4.24
N SER A 2 14.38 3.62 5.41
CA SER A 2 13.36 3.08 6.33
C SER A 2 12.12 3.96 6.31
N THR A 3 11.16 3.60 5.47
CA THR A 3 9.82 4.20 5.49
C THR A 3 9.12 3.78 6.78
N ARG A 4 9.06 4.69 7.76
CA ARG A 4 8.53 4.46 9.11
C ARG A 4 7.11 5.02 9.23
N VAL A 5 6.18 4.20 9.70
CA VAL A 5 4.84 4.66 10.08
C VAL A 5 4.95 5.36 11.44
N SER A 6 4.47 6.60 11.54
CA SER A 6 4.43 7.32 12.82
C SER A 6 3.25 6.84 13.67
N GLU A 7 3.36 7.00 14.98
CA GLU A 7 2.27 6.68 15.92
C GLU A 7 0.99 7.49 15.64
N GLU A 8 1.14 8.73 15.19
CA GLU A 8 0.01 9.59 14.80
C GLU A 8 -0.70 9.06 13.56
N LEU A 9 0.06 8.72 12.52
CA LEU A 9 -0.47 8.13 11.29
C LEU A 9 -1.15 6.79 11.57
N LEU A 10 -0.58 5.96 12.44
CA LEU A 10 -1.17 4.68 12.81
C LEU A 10 -2.51 4.88 13.53
N ARG A 11 -2.59 5.84 14.46
CA ARG A 11 -3.85 6.21 15.13
C ARG A 11 -4.90 6.73 14.15
N GLU A 12 -4.51 7.54 13.18
CA GLU A 12 -5.42 8.01 12.13
C GLU A 12 -5.92 6.86 11.26
N ALA A 13 -5.03 5.95 10.88
CA ALA A 13 -5.37 4.79 10.06
C ALA A 13 -6.36 3.87 10.77
N VAL A 14 -6.13 3.56 12.04
CA VAL A 14 -7.06 2.76 12.86
C VAL A 14 -8.39 3.49 13.05
N ARG A 15 -8.39 4.82 13.25
CA ARG A 15 -9.63 5.59 13.36
C ARG A 15 -10.45 5.57 12.08
N PHE A 16 -9.80 5.66 10.92
CA PHE A 16 -10.45 5.63 9.61
C PHE A 16 -10.98 4.23 9.27
N HIS A 17 -10.16 3.20 9.48
CA HIS A 17 -10.44 1.83 9.04
C HIS A 17 -11.27 1.03 10.06
N GLY A 18 -11.09 1.31 11.36
CA GLY A 18 -11.78 0.65 12.47
C GLY A 18 -10.89 -0.30 13.30
N HIS A 19 -9.80 -0.83 12.74
CA HIS A 19 -8.83 -1.68 13.46
C HIS A 19 -7.47 -1.67 12.77
N LEU A 20 -6.45 -2.27 13.40
CA LEU A 20 -5.13 -2.48 12.81
C LEU A 20 -5.01 -3.92 12.28
N GLY A 21 -5.06 -4.09 10.96
CA GLY A 21 -4.90 -5.38 10.29
C GLY A 21 -3.67 -5.45 9.35
N PRO A 22 -3.21 -6.66 8.98
CA PRO A 22 -2.06 -6.86 8.09
C PRO A 22 -2.19 -6.14 6.75
N PHE A 23 -3.36 -6.20 6.12
CA PHE A 23 -3.59 -5.54 4.84
C PHE A 23 -3.59 -4.02 4.94
N LEU A 24 -4.15 -3.44 6.03
CA LEU A 24 -4.02 -2.01 6.31
C LEU A 24 -2.54 -1.62 6.46
N ALA A 25 -1.77 -2.39 7.24
CA ALA A 25 -0.34 -2.16 7.46
C ALA A 25 0.46 -2.20 6.15
N LEU A 26 0.21 -3.19 5.29
CA LEU A 26 0.82 -3.28 3.95
C LEU A 26 0.46 -2.06 3.09
N GLY A 27 -0.80 -1.63 3.13
CA GLY A 27 -1.27 -0.44 2.40
C GLY A 27 -0.57 0.84 2.84
N LEU A 28 -0.43 1.03 4.17
CA LEU A 28 0.31 2.16 4.74
C LEU A 28 1.77 2.17 4.28
N LYS A 29 2.44 1.01 4.29
CA LYS A 29 3.83 0.88 3.83
C LYS A 29 3.97 1.19 2.35
N ALA A 30 3.08 0.63 1.52
CA ALA A 30 3.08 0.85 0.08
C ALA A 30 2.90 2.33 -0.27
N GLY A 31 1.90 2.98 0.31
CA GLY A 31 1.61 4.38 0.00
C GLY A 31 2.62 5.39 0.56
N LEU A 32 3.18 5.16 1.76
CA LEU A 32 4.30 5.98 2.24
C LEU A 32 5.53 5.85 1.35
N TYR A 33 5.84 4.64 0.88
CA TYR A 33 6.97 4.41 -0.01
C TYR A 33 6.74 5.09 -1.37
N ALA A 34 5.51 5.05 -1.89
CA ALA A 34 5.16 5.80 -3.10
C ALA A 34 5.34 7.31 -2.93
N VAL A 35 4.95 7.87 -1.79
CA VAL A 35 5.16 9.30 -1.47
C VAL A 35 6.65 9.64 -1.36
N GLU A 36 7.47 8.76 -0.79
CA GLU A 36 8.92 8.92 -0.70
C GLU A 36 9.59 8.92 -2.08
N VAL A 37 9.18 8.00 -2.96
CA VAL A 37 9.78 7.81 -4.29
C VAL A 37 9.28 8.83 -5.32
N LEU A 38 7.98 9.12 -5.35
CA LEU A 38 7.34 9.98 -6.36
C LEU A 38 7.19 11.43 -5.88
N GLY A 39 7.34 11.70 -4.58
CA GLY A 39 7.07 12.98 -3.94
C GLY A 39 5.56 13.22 -3.73
N ARG A 40 5.19 13.74 -2.55
CA ARG A 40 3.78 13.95 -2.16
C ARG A 40 3.07 14.95 -3.11
N ASP A 41 2.05 14.48 -3.81
CA ASP A 41 1.09 15.33 -4.53
C ASP A 41 -0.26 14.59 -4.67
N PRO A 42 -1.24 14.86 -3.79
CA PRO A 42 -2.51 14.13 -3.76
C PRO A 42 -3.42 14.34 -4.98
N PHE A 43 -3.07 15.24 -5.91
CA PHE A 43 -3.83 15.51 -7.13
C PHE A 43 -3.15 14.92 -8.37
N LYS A 44 -1.83 14.74 -8.33
CA LYS A 44 -1.08 14.14 -9.45
C LYS A 44 -0.79 12.65 -9.29
N ILE A 45 -0.67 12.13 -8.07
CA ILE A 45 -0.50 10.70 -7.86
C ILE A 45 -1.82 9.99 -8.21
N LYS A 46 -1.68 8.90 -8.97
CA LYS A 46 -2.74 7.92 -9.20
C LYS A 46 -2.29 6.55 -8.72
N ALA A 47 -3.23 5.74 -8.24
CA ALA A 47 -2.99 4.37 -7.82
C ALA A 47 -3.96 3.41 -8.51
N VAL A 48 -3.45 2.29 -9.03
CA VAL A 48 -4.26 1.17 -9.50
C VAL A 48 -3.89 -0.04 -8.66
N VAL A 49 -4.84 -0.55 -7.88
CA VAL A 49 -4.65 -1.69 -6.98
C VAL A 49 -5.27 -2.91 -7.63
N GLY A 50 -4.47 -3.96 -7.83
CA GLY A 50 -4.91 -5.25 -8.37
C GLY A 50 -4.92 -6.31 -7.27
N THR A 51 -6.11 -6.81 -6.92
CA THR A 51 -6.30 -7.89 -5.95
C THR A 51 -7.74 -8.42 -6.00
N GLU A 52 -8.08 -9.37 -5.14
CA GLU A 52 -9.48 -9.74 -4.95
C GLU A 52 -10.24 -8.58 -4.29
N PRO A 53 -11.30 -8.02 -4.93
CA PRO A 53 -11.91 -6.75 -4.50
C PRO A 53 -12.88 -6.90 -3.32
N ARG A 54 -12.46 -7.64 -2.29
CA ARG A 54 -13.20 -7.85 -1.04
C ARG A 54 -12.26 -7.96 0.18
N PRO A 55 -12.78 -7.81 1.40
CA PRO A 55 -12.00 -8.07 2.60
C PRO A 55 -11.51 -9.54 2.67
N PRO A 56 -10.34 -9.79 3.27
CA PRO A 56 -9.48 -8.80 3.93
C PRO A 56 -8.53 -8.04 2.99
N ARG A 57 -8.31 -8.51 1.75
CA ARG A 57 -7.31 -7.93 0.83
C ARG A 57 -7.60 -6.47 0.47
N SER A 58 -8.86 -6.13 0.24
CA SER A 58 -9.27 -4.76 -0.09
C SER A 58 -8.96 -3.72 0.99
N CYS A 59 -8.72 -4.12 2.25
CA CYS A 59 -8.30 -3.19 3.33
C CYS A 59 -6.96 -2.51 3.03
N PHE A 60 -6.15 -3.09 2.13
CA PHE A 60 -4.92 -2.48 1.60
C PHE A 60 -5.17 -1.11 0.95
N VAL A 61 -6.33 -0.95 0.30
CA VAL A 61 -6.72 0.30 -0.38
C VAL A 61 -6.80 1.45 0.61
N ASP A 62 -7.33 1.23 1.82
CA ASP A 62 -7.47 2.28 2.83
C ASP A 62 -6.11 2.81 3.28
N GLY A 63 -5.13 1.93 3.48
CA GLY A 63 -3.75 2.33 3.80
C GLY A 63 -3.14 3.22 2.71
N ILE A 64 -3.44 2.94 1.44
CA ILE A 64 -3.03 3.80 0.31
C ILE A 64 -3.75 5.14 0.38
N GLN A 65 -5.08 5.16 0.63
CA GLN A 65 -5.86 6.40 0.68
C GLN A 65 -5.30 7.36 1.75
N ILE A 66 -5.04 6.84 2.95
CA ILE A 66 -4.53 7.60 4.10
C ILE A 66 -3.16 8.22 3.79
N THR A 67 -2.26 7.46 3.16
CA THR A 67 -0.85 7.87 3.04
C THR A 67 -0.58 8.71 1.80
N THR A 68 -1.20 8.38 0.67
CA THR A 68 -0.98 9.06 -0.62
C THR A 68 -1.95 10.20 -0.86
N GLY A 69 -3.13 10.13 -0.22
CA GLY A 69 -4.28 10.95 -0.57
C GLY A 69 -4.93 10.55 -1.89
N CYS A 70 -4.59 9.45 -2.54
CA CYS A 70 -5.39 8.92 -3.64
C CYS A 70 -6.70 8.37 -3.07
N THR A 71 -7.85 8.94 -3.41
CA THR A 71 -9.14 8.59 -2.77
C THR A 71 -10.18 8.22 -3.81
N MET A 72 -11.14 7.38 -3.43
CA MET A 72 -12.26 7.02 -4.29
C MET A 72 -13.03 8.26 -4.77
N GLY A 73 -13.28 9.23 -3.88
CA GLY A 73 -13.97 10.48 -4.21
C GLY A 73 -13.22 11.36 -5.22
N LYS A 74 -11.88 11.42 -5.14
CA LYS A 74 -11.04 12.11 -6.13
C LYS A 74 -10.83 11.31 -7.42
N ARG A 75 -11.30 10.05 -7.47
CA ARG A 75 -11.19 9.16 -8.63
C ARG A 75 -9.76 8.99 -9.15
N ASN A 76 -8.80 9.07 -8.24
CA ASN A 76 -7.38 8.84 -8.51
C ASN A 76 -6.83 7.58 -7.81
N ILE A 77 -7.73 6.73 -7.34
CA ILE A 77 -7.45 5.33 -7.00
C ILE A 77 -8.49 4.44 -7.68
N THR A 78 -8.05 3.32 -8.23
CA THR A 78 -8.92 2.27 -8.78
C THR A 78 -8.59 0.95 -8.09
N LEU A 79 -9.61 0.18 -7.73
CA LEU A 79 -9.49 -1.20 -7.28
C LEU A 79 -10.00 -2.11 -8.40
N GLU A 80 -9.14 -2.99 -8.90
CA GLU A 80 -9.42 -3.91 -10.00
C GLU A 80 -9.22 -5.35 -9.53
N GLU A 81 -10.00 -6.26 -10.11
CA GLU A 81 -9.84 -7.69 -9.88
C GLU A 81 -8.49 -8.16 -10.43
N GLY A 82 -7.75 -8.92 -9.62
CA GLY A 82 -6.44 -9.43 -10.02
C GLY A 82 -5.92 -10.50 -9.08
N GLU A 83 -4.89 -11.22 -9.54
CA GLU A 83 -4.21 -12.24 -8.75
C GLU A 83 -3.22 -11.61 -7.76
N GLY A 84 -3.12 -12.19 -6.56
CA GLY A 84 -2.26 -11.70 -5.50
C GLY A 84 -2.69 -10.33 -4.96
N LEU A 85 -1.70 -9.47 -4.67
CA LEU A 85 -1.91 -8.11 -4.21
C LEU A 85 -0.81 -7.18 -4.74
N SER A 86 -1.18 -6.22 -5.57
CA SER A 86 -0.24 -5.26 -6.17
C SER A 86 -0.83 -3.86 -6.25
N VAL A 87 0.05 -2.87 -6.39
CA VAL A 87 -0.33 -1.50 -6.70
C VAL A 87 0.66 -0.86 -7.66
N LEU A 88 0.11 -0.26 -8.72
CA LEU A 88 0.83 0.62 -9.63
C LEU A 88 0.54 2.07 -9.25
N PHE A 89 1.55 2.77 -8.76
CA PHE A 89 1.52 4.22 -8.60
C PHE A 89 2.05 4.90 -9.85
N SER A 90 1.44 6.02 -10.22
CA SER A 90 1.94 6.87 -11.29
C SER A 90 1.88 8.34 -10.90
N LYS A 91 2.90 9.10 -11.30
CA LYS A 91 2.96 10.55 -11.21
C LYS A 91 3.77 11.07 -12.38
N GLU A 92 3.10 11.78 -13.30
CA GLU A 92 3.71 12.25 -14.54
C GLU A 92 4.34 11.07 -15.32
N GLU A 93 5.64 11.11 -15.61
CA GLU A 93 6.37 10.07 -16.35
C GLU A 93 6.91 8.93 -15.47
N LEU A 94 6.77 9.06 -14.14
CA LEU A 94 7.26 8.07 -13.18
C LEU A 94 6.16 7.07 -12.86
N ARG A 95 6.52 5.79 -12.87
CA ARG A 95 5.66 4.71 -12.41
C ARG A 95 6.39 3.82 -11.42
N LEU A 96 5.71 3.45 -10.35
CA LEU A 96 6.23 2.56 -9.31
C LEU A 96 5.25 1.41 -9.12
N LEU A 97 5.68 0.20 -9.46
CA LEU A 97 4.94 -1.02 -9.20
C LEU A 97 5.45 -1.66 -7.91
N LEU A 98 4.52 -1.96 -7.00
CA LEU A 98 4.77 -2.76 -5.81
C LEU A 98 3.87 -3.99 -5.85
N LYS A 99 4.47 -5.18 -5.79
CA LYS A 99 3.73 -6.44 -5.63
C LYS A 99 4.07 -7.04 -4.28
N VAL A 100 3.08 -7.34 -3.45
CA VAL A 100 3.29 -8.05 -2.17
C VAL A 100 3.84 -9.43 -2.51
N LYS A 101 4.93 -9.82 -1.86
CA LYS A 101 5.52 -11.15 -2.06
C LYS A 101 4.58 -12.24 -1.57
N ASP A 102 4.61 -13.40 -2.23
CA ASP A 102 3.66 -14.49 -1.96
C ASP A 102 3.75 -15.01 -0.51
N ASP A 103 4.94 -15.07 0.07
CA ASP A 103 5.16 -15.46 1.47
C ASP A 103 4.54 -14.46 2.45
N VAL A 104 4.65 -13.16 2.14
CA VAL A 104 4.07 -12.08 2.94
C VAL A 104 2.56 -12.00 2.79
N LEU A 105 2.05 -12.24 1.58
CA LEU A 105 0.61 -12.32 1.33
C LEU A 105 0.02 -13.47 2.14
N LYS A 106 0.65 -14.65 2.09
CA LYS A 106 0.22 -15.81 2.88
C LYS A 106 0.28 -15.52 4.39
N GLU A 107 1.36 -14.94 4.89
CA GLU A 107 1.50 -14.52 6.30
C GLU A 107 0.35 -13.58 6.73
N ALA A 108 -0.04 -12.63 5.88
CA ALA A 108 -1.14 -11.71 6.14
C ALA A 108 -2.52 -12.38 6.10
N GLU A 109 -2.69 -13.43 5.29
CA GLU A 109 -3.94 -14.20 5.17
C GLU A 109 -4.11 -15.22 6.30
N ASP A 110 -3.02 -15.81 6.76
CA ASP A 110 -3.00 -16.78 7.86
C ASP A 110 -3.20 -16.11 9.25
N ALA A 111 -3.21 -14.77 9.30
CA ALA A 111 -3.46 -14.01 10.51
C ALA A 111 -4.90 -14.22 11.03
N THR A 112 -5.02 -14.57 12.30
CA THR A 112 -6.29 -14.77 13.01
C THR A 112 -6.64 -13.54 13.83
N GLU A 113 -7.88 -13.44 14.31
CA GLU A 113 -8.30 -12.33 15.19
C GLU A 113 -7.40 -12.19 16.44
N GLU A 114 -6.82 -13.27 16.93
CA GLU A 114 -5.96 -13.29 18.12
C GLU A 114 -4.57 -12.69 17.88
N ASN A 115 -4.02 -12.82 16.66
CA ASN A 115 -2.66 -12.38 16.33
C ASN A 115 -2.58 -11.31 15.24
N MET A 116 -3.73 -10.87 14.69
CA MET A 116 -3.83 -9.93 13.58
C MET A 116 -3.03 -8.64 13.81
N GLU A 117 -3.18 -8.06 15.00
CA GLU A 117 -2.49 -6.82 15.36
C GLU A 117 -0.98 -7.03 15.48
N GLU A 118 -0.54 -8.16 16.05
CA GLU A 118 0.87 -8.52 16.15
C GLU A 118 1.52 -8.68 14.77
N VAL A 119 0.86 -9.40 13.86
CA VAL A 119 1.31 -9.58 12.48
C VAL A 119 1.39 -8.21 11.79
N ALA A 120 0.37 -7.37 11.92
CA ALA A 120 0.37 -6.03 11.35
C ALA A 120 1.57 -5.19 11.85
N LEU A 121 1.84 -5.19 13.15
CA LEU A 121 2.97 -4.49 13.75
C LEU A 121 4.33 -5.05 13.30
N SER A 122 4.44 -6.37 13.11
CA SER A 122 5.62 -7.02 12.53
C SER A 122 5.88 -6.53 11.10
N LEU A 123 4.84 -6.52 10.25
CA LEU A 123 4.92 -6.03 8.88
C LEU A 123 5.33 -4.56 8.81
N LEU A 124 4.84 -3.70 9.71
CA LEU A 124 5.22 -2.28 9.75
C LEU A 124 6.72 -2.06 10.02
N LYS A 125 7.34 -2.94 10.84
CA LYS A 125 8.78 -2.88 11.20
C LYS A 125 9.71 -3.35 10.08
N ARG A 126 9.20 -4.13 9.13
CA ARG A 126 9.97 -4.70 8.01
C ARG A 126 10.34 -3.65 6.96
N SER A 127 11.42 -3.91 6.21
CA SER A 127 11.81 -3.07 5.07
C SER A 127 10.87 -3.28 3.89
N VAL A 128 10.70 -2.27 3.05
CA VAL A 128 9.86 -2.36 1.84
C VAL A 128 10.30 -3.53 0.95
N GLN A 129 11.60 -3.70 0.73
CA GLN A 129 12.15 -4.78 -0.11
C GLN A 129 11.93 -6.19 0.47
N SER A 130 11.67 -6.31 1.78
CA SER A 130 11.31 -7.58 2.39
C SER A 130 9.82 -7.90 2.29
N LEU A 131 8.98 -6.90 1.96
CA LEU A 131 7.52 -7.01 1.86
C LEU A 131 7.05 -7.08 0.40
N PHE A 132 7.72 -6.32 -0.47
CA PHE A 132 7.31 -6.10 -1.84
C PHE A 132 8.43 -6.45 -2.83
N GLU A 133 8.04 -6.95 -4.00
CA GLU A 133 8.80 -6.79 -5.24
C GLU A 133 8.59 -5.35 -5.73
N VAL A 134 9.68 -4.65 -6.01
CA VAL A 134 9.68 -3.21 -6.31
C VAL A 134 10.23 -2.97 -7.70
N GLU A 135 9.46 -2.32 -8.56
CA GLU A 135 9.89 -1.93 -9.90
C GLU A 135 9.61 -0.43 -10.14
N LEU A 136 10.67 0.33 -10.39
CA LEU A 136 10.58 1.74 -10.79
C LEU A 136 10.77 1.85 -12.30
N ILE A 137 9.74 2.33 -12.99
CA ILE A 137 9.73 2.50 -14.43
C ILE A 137 9.84 4.00 -14.73
N THR A 138 10.88 4.37 -15.48
CA THR A 138 11.06 5.72 -16.00
C THR A 138 10.83 5.67 -17.51
N SER A 139 9.93 6.51 -18.03
CA SER A 139 9.88 6.69 -19.48
C SER A 139 11.15 7.45 -19.88
N ARG A 140 12.11 6.77 -20.52
CA ARG A 140 13.12 7.48 -21.28
C ARG A 140 12.42 8.00 -22.52
N ARG A 141 12.31 9.32 -22.66
CA ARG A 141 12.02 9.94 -23.96
C ARG A 141 13.09 9.46 -24.93
N THR A 142 12.74 8.57 -25.84
CA THR A 142 13.43 8.44 -27.12
C THR A 142 13.19 9.75 -27.86
N THR A 143 14.17 10.65 -27.78
CA THR A 143 14.34 11.73 -28.77
C THR A 143 14.79 11.15 -30.09
#